data_AF-A0A1E5AAZ7-F1
#
_entry.id   AF-A0A1E5AAZ7-F1
#
_cell.length_a   1.000
_cell.length_b   1.000
_cell.length_c   1.000
_cell.angle_alpha   90.00
_cell.angle_beta   90.00
_cell.angle_gamma   90.00
#
_symmetry.space_group_name_H-M   'P 1'
#
loop_
_entity.id
_entity.type
_entity.pdbx_description
1 polymer ?
#
loop_
_entity_poly.entity_id
_entity_poly.type
_entity_poly.pdbx_seq_one_letter_code
_entity_poly.pdbx_strand_id
1 'polypeptide(L)'
;MLSNDFDYNTVLPELDVDDIQSVADINGQAPELCILLHHRFGCRIDLISLDRKGRPRTPEASERQAWLARLEQGGVDLETVQTTENAGTGRQYDVILARRHRLGSLLQQMEVLQEIACSAIAGNLTPHGFHRLLRQRHSFPRFQRELANLALDRGHPGLAKRVCAYILRQRDDRFFRRMQERL
;
A
#
# COMPACT_ATOMS: atom_id res chain seq x y z
N MET A 1 -20.06 -15.53 -0.04
CA MET A 1 -20.21 -15.00 -1.41
C MET A 1 -19.01 -14.11 -1.71
N LEU A 2 -18.17 -14.52 -2.66
CA LEU A 2 -16.91 -13.87 -3.01
C LEU A 2 -17.19 -12.60 -3.85
N SER A 3 -16.47 -11.51 -3.60
CA SER A 3 -16.54 -10.29 -4.42
C SER A 3 -15.93 -10.59 -5.80
N ASN A 4 -16.76 -10.55 -6.84
CA ASN A 4 -16.54 -11.05 -8.20
C ASN A 4 -15.46 -10.35 -9.07
N ASP A 5 -14.65 -9.44 -8.55
CA ASP A 5 -13.83 -8.56 -9.41
C ASP A 5 -12.32 -8.84 -9.38
N PHE A 6 -11.85 -9.92 -8.75
CA PHE A 6 -10.43 -10.27 -8.77
C PHE A 6 -10.24 -11.78 -8.98
N ASP A 7 -9.79 -12.16 -10.18
CA ASP A 7 -9.52 -13.54 -10.53
C ASP A 7 -8.12 -13.94 -10.06
N TYR A 8 -8.04 -14.45 -8.83
CA TYR A 8 -6.78 -14.87 -8.22
C TYR A 8 -6.05 -15.97 -9.00
N ASN A 9 -6.73 -16.71 -9.89
CA ASN A 9 -6.10 -17.74 -10.72
C ASN A 9 -5.16 -17.14 -11.77
N THR A 10 -5.31 -15.86 -12.11
CA THR A 10 -4.42 -15.16 -13.05
C THR A 10 -3.13 -14.66 -12.41
N VAL A 11 -3.12 -14.42 -11.09
CA VAL A 11 -1.97 -13.83 -10.40
C VAL A 11 -0.89 -14.86 -10.07
N LEU A 12 -1.30 -16.09 -9.75
CA LEU A 12 -0.35 -17.15 -9.38
C LEU A 12 0.64 -17.54 -10.48
N PRO A 13 0.23 -17.69 -11.76
CA PRO A 13 1.16 -18.00 -12.84
C PRO A 13 2.15 -16.87 -13.15
N GLU A 14 1.83 -15.62 -12.79
CA GLU A 14 2.72 -14.46 -12.98
C GLU A 14 3.78 -14.34 -11.89
N LEU A 15 3.58 -14.99 -10.73
CA LEU A 15 4.61 -15.15 -9.72
C LEU A 15 5.62 -16.18 -10.24
N ASP A 16 6.65 -15.71 -10.94
CA ASP A 16 7.80 -16.49 -11.43
C ASP A 16 8.69 -16.93 -10.25
N VAL A 17 8.12 -17.73 -9.33
CA VAL A 17 8.76 -18.25 -8.13
C VAL A 17 8.39 -19.72 -7.96
N ASP A 18 9.42 -20.56 -7.88
CA ASP A 18 9.26 -22.01 -7.77
C ASP A 18 8.91 -22.47 -6.35
N ASP A 19 9.28 -21.69 -5.33
CA ASP A 19 9.03 -21.98 -3.91
C ASP A 19 8.74 -20.70 -3.12
N ILE A 20 7.75 -20.76 -2.24
CA ILE A 20 7.38 -19.68 -1.31
C ILE A 20 7.27 -20.31 0.07
N GLN A 21 8.11 -19.88 1.00
CA GLN A 21 8.14 -20.42 2.35
C GLN A 21 7.38 -19.52 3.34
N SER A 22 7.24 -18.23 3.01
CA SER A 22 6.72 -17.23 3.92
C SER A 22 5.95 -16.11 3.22
N VAL A 23 4.77 -15.81 3.75
CA VAL A 23 3.88 -14.74 3.29
C VAL A 23 3.58 -13.79 4.45
N ALA A 24 3.64 -12.49 4.21
CA ALA A 24 3.17 -11.47 5.15
C ALA A 24 1.89 -10.79 4.64
N ASP A 25 0.80 -10.84 5.40
CA ASP A 25 -0.41 -10.04 5.14
C ASP A 25 -0.38 -8.75 5.97
N ILE A 26 -0.19 -7.63 5.29
CA ILE A 26 -0.15 -6.31 5.91
C ILE A 26 -1.58 -5.84 6.19
N ASN A 27 -1.92 -5.77 7.47
CA ASN A 27 -3.24 -5.41 8.02
C ASN A 27 -4.38 -6.37 7.67
N GLY A 28 -4.08 -7.62 7.30
CA GLY A 28 -5.08 -8.67 7.15
C GLY A 28 -6.08 -8.41 6.02
N GLN A 29 -5.65 -7.76 4.94
CA GLN A 29 -6.54 -7.26 3.90
C GLN A 29 -6.61 -8.16 2.66
N ALA A 30 -5.83 -9.24 2.62
CA ALA A 30 -5.80 -10.18 1.50
C ALA A 30 -5.83 -11.66 1.96
N PRO A 31 -6.75 -12.07 2.86
CA PRO A 31 -6.77 -13.44 3.37
C PRO A 31 -6.98 -14.47 2.26
N GLU A 32 -7.71 -14.14 1.19
CA GLU A 32 -7.94 -15.05 0.06
C GLU A 32 -6.64 -15.38 -0.69
N LEU A 33 -5.73 -14.41 -0.84
CA LEU A 33 -4.41 -14.65 -1.44
C LEU A 33 -3.51 -15.45 -0.52
N CYS A 34 -3.56 -15.21 0.79
CA CYS A 34 -2.84 -16.02 1.78
C CYS A 34 -3.25 -17.49 1.70
N ILE A 35 -4.56 -17.75 1.67
CA ILE A 35 -5.13 -19.11 1.57
C ILE A 35 -4.62 -19.81 0.32
N LEU A 36 -4.67 -19.12 -0.81
CA LEU A 36 -4.29 -19.70 -2.10
C LEU A 36 -2.77 -19.93 -2.21
N LEU A 37 -1.93 -19.04 -1.67
CA LEU A 37 -0.49 -19.26 -1.57
C LEU A 37 -0.15 -20.43 -0.64
N HIS A 38 -0.85 -20.54 0.49
CA HIS A 38 -0.68 -21.65 1.42
C HIS A 38 -1.08 -22.99 0.82
N HIS A 39 -2.20 -23.08 0.11
CA HIS A 39 -2.60 -24.31 -0.57
C HIS A 39 -1.63 -24.74 -1.65
N ARG A 40 -1.01 -23.78 -2.34
CA ARG A 40 -0.07 -24.08 -3.42
C ARG A 40 1.32 -24.47 -2.91
N PHE A 41 1.81 -23.79 -1.88
CA PHE A 41 3.22 -23.88 -1.46
C PHE A 41 3.42 -24.40 -0.03
N GLY A 42 2.36 -24.54 0.77
CA GLY A 42 2.48 -24.88 2.20
C GLY A 42 3.18 -23.80 3.04
N CYS A 43 3.19 -22.55 2.55
CA CYS A 43 3.92 -21.46 3.16
C CYS A 43 3.36 -21.04 4.53
N ARG A 44 4.23 -20.52 5.40
CA ARG A 44 3.82 -19.85 6.65
C ARG A 44 3.16 -18.50 6.33
N ILE A 45 2.14 -18.12 7.09
CA ILE A 45 1.45 -16.82 6.95
C ILE A 45 1.63 -15.99 8.22
N ASP A 46 2.18 -14.78 8.07
CA ASP A 46 2.34 -13.85 9.18
C ASP A 46 1.41 -12.63 8.99
N LEU A 47 0.57 -12.30 9.98
CA LEU A 47 -0.19 -11.04 10.03
C LEU A 47 0.71 -9.93 10.58
N ILE A 48 0.88 -8.86 9.80
CA ILE A 48 1.63 -7.66 10.20
C ILE A 48 0.68 -6.48 10.29
N SER A 49 0.49 -5.95 11.50
CA SER A 49 -0.41 -4.84 11.75
C SER A 49 0.35 -3.52 11.87
N LEU A 50 -0.04 -2.54 11.05
CA LEU A 50 0.57 -1.22 10.99
C LEU A 50 -0.47 -0.11 11.24
N ASP A 51 -0.04 0.99 11.85
CA ASP A 51 -0.84 2.19 12.00
C ASP A 51 -0.87 3.04 10.70
N ARG A 52 -1.58 4.18 10.73
CA ARG A 52 -1.67 5.09 9.57
C ARG A 52 -0.34 5.71 9.14
N LYS A 53 0.67 5.70 10.00
CA LYS A 53 2.03 6.19 9.76
C LYS A 53 2.99 5.06 9.37
N GLY A 54 2.51 3.82 9.23
CA GLY A 54 3.31 2.65 8.90
C GLY A 54 4.11 2.09 10.08
N ARG A 55 3.76 2.44 11.33
CA ARG A 55 4.42 1.94 12.54
C ARG A 55 3.74 0.64 12.99
N PRO A 56 4.48 -0.34 13.54
CA PRO A 56 3.87 -1.54 14.11
C PRO A 56 2.81 -1.19 15.16
N ARG A 57 1.70 -1.93 15.14
CA ARG A 57 0.64 -1.86 16.14
C ARG A 57 0.15 -3.27 16.47
N THR A 58 -0.40 -3.44 17.66
CA THR A 58 -1.20 -4.64 17.97
C THR A 58 -2.54 -4.55 17.22
N PRO A 59 -2.95 -5.59 16.47
CA PRO A 59 -4.29 -5.64 15.88
C PRO A 59 -5.36 -5.67 16.97
N GLU A 60 -6.55 -5.14 16.69
CA GLU A 60 -7.68 -5.34 17.60
C GLU A 60 -8.07 -6.83 17.63
N ALA A 61 -8.54 -7.33 18.77
CA ALA A 61 -8.88 -8.75 18.92
C ALA A 61 -9.94 -9.21 17.91
N SER A 62 -10.92 -8.36 17.62
CA SER A 62 -11.96 -8.58 16.62
C SER A 62 -11.42 -8.65 15.20
N GLU A 63 -10.52 -7.73 14.81
CA GLU A 63 -9.84 -7.72 13.51
C GLU A 63 -9.05 -9.01 13.30
N ARG A 64 -8.26 -9.39 14.31
CA ARG A 64 -7.45 -10.61 14.30
C ARG A 64 -8.33 -11.86 14.19
N GLN A 65 -9.39 -11.95 14.99
CA GLN A 65 -10.28 -13.11 14.98
C GLN A 65 -11.03 -13.25 13.65
N ALA A 66 -11.48 -12.14 13.07
CA ALA A 66 -12.12 -12.14 11.76
C ALA A 66 -11.16 -12.60 10.65
N TRP A 67 -9.89 -12.19 10.71
CA TRP A 67 -8.87 -12.64 9.74
C TRP A 67 -8.54 -14.12 9.91
N LEU A 68 -8.30 -14.60 11.13
CA LEU A 68 -8.03 -16.03 11.41
C LEU A 68 -9.20 -16.92 10.98
N ALA A 69 -10.45 -16.51 11.27
CA ALA A 69 -11.64 -17.26 10.85
C ALA A 69 -11.74 -17.40 9.33
N ARG A 70 -11.28 -16.41 8.55
CA ARG A 70 -11.24 -16.51 7.08
C ARG A 70 -10.20 -17.51 6.62
N LEU A 71 -9.01 -17.52 7.23
CA LEU A 71 -7.97 -18.50 6.92
C LEU A 71 -8.42 -19.92 7.25
N GLU A 72 -9.00 -20.12 8.42
CA GLU A 72 -9.53 -21.41 8.87
C GLU A 72 -10.67 -21.91 7.96
N GLN A 73 -11.62 -21.04 7.60
CA GLN A 73 -12.65 -21.35 6.60
C GLN A 73 -12.07 -21.70 5.22
N GLY A 74 -10.91 -21.14 4.91
CA GLY A 74 -10.14 -21.44 3.71
C GLY A 74 -9.36 -22.75 3.79
N GLY A 75 -9.33 -23.45 4.92
CA GLY A 75 -8.58 -24.70 5.11
C GLY A 75 -7.09 -24.49 5.41
N VAL A 76 -6.69 -23.32 5.89
CA VAL A 76 -5.32 -23.06 6.37
C VAL A 76 -5.17 -23.61 7.78
N ASP A 77 -4.08 -24.33 8.03
CA ASP A 77 -3.70 -24.75 9.38
C ASP A 77 -3.20 -23.55 10.20
N LEU A 78 -3.91 -23.22 11.28
CA LEU A 78 -3.58 -22.08 12.14
C LEU A 78 -2.25 -22.23 12.88
N GLU A 79 -1.66 -23.44 12.97
CA GLU A 79 -0.31 -23.62 13.50
C GLU A 79 0.76 -22.99 12.59
N THR A 80 0.46 -22.85 11.29
CA THR A 80 1.31 -22.18 10.31
C THR A 80 1.09 -20.66 10.26
N VAL A 81 0.24 -20.13 11.14
CA VAL A 81 -0.14 -18.72 11.15
C VAL A 81 0.44 -18.01 12.37
N GLN A 82 1.17 -16.91 12.15
CA GLN A 82 1.72 -16.08 13.23
C GLN A 82 1.15 -14.66 13.18
N THR A 83 0.96 -14.05 14.35
CA THR A 83 0.69 -12.61 14.45
C THR A 83 1.95 -11.93 14.98
N THR A 84 2.57 -11.08 14.17
CA THR A 84 3.84 -10.46 14.54
C THR A 84 3.59 -9.02 14.99
N GLU A 85 3.80 -8.76 16.29
CA GLU A 85 3.71 -7.42 16.88
C GLU A 85 4.99 -6.59 16.66
N ASN A 86 6.11 -7.29 16.44
CA ASN A 86 7.40 -6.70 16.11
C ASN A 86 7.70 -6.91 14.63
N ALA A 87 7.32 -5.96 13.77
CA ALA A 87 7.90 -5.87 12.42
C ALA A 87 9.39 -5.46 12.44
N GLY A 88 10.08 -5.69 13.56
CA GLY A 88 11.43 -5.25 13.86
C GLY A 88 12.45 -6.04 13.05
N THR A 89 12.99 -5.38 12.02
CA THR A 89 14.34 -5.56 11.46
C THR A 89 14.88 -6.99 11.45
N GLY A 90 14.61 -7.73 10.38
CA GLY A 90 15.40 -8.92 10.03
C GLY A 90 14.61 -10.09 9.43
N ARG A 91 13.27 -10.08 9.50
CA ARG A 91 12.46 -11.17 8.94
C ARG A 91 12.19 -10.91 7.46
N GLN A 92 12.83 -11.69 6.60
CA GLN A 92 12.60 -11.68 5.16
C GLN A 92 11.32 -12.48 4.87
N TYR A 93 10.51 -11.97 3.94
CA TYR A 93 9.32 -12.65 3.43
C TYR A 93 9.48 -12.82 1.93
N ASP A 94 9.03 -13.95 1.42
CA ASP A 94 9.05 -14.25 -0.02
C ASP A 94 7.94 -13.46 -0.73
N VAL A 95 6.78 -13.34 -0.08
CA VAL A 95 5.65 -12.55 -0.57
C VAL A 95 5.12 -11.61 0.51
N ILE A 96 4.92 -10.35 0.16
CA ILE A 96 4.26 -9.37 1.02
C ILE A 96 2.97 -8.92 0.34
N LEU A 97 1.85 -9.22 0.98
CA LEU A 97 0.52 -8.83 0.57
C LEU A 97 0.11 -7.57 1.31
N ALA A 98 0.09 -6.45 0.61
CA ALA A 98 -0.37 -5.19 1.17
C ALA A 98 -1.54 -4.66 0.36
N ARG A 99 -2.77 -4.95 0.78
CA ARG A 99 -3.94 -4.31 0.17
C ARG A 99 -4.09 -2.89 0.71
N ARG A 100 -3.32 -1.97 0.12
CA ARG A 100 -3.71 -0.57 0.00
C ARG A 100 -3.82 -0.22 -1.47
N HIS A 101 -5.00 -0.43 -2.02
CA HIS A 101 -5.47 0.02 -3.35
C HIS A 101 -5.38 1.54 -3.56
N ARG A 102 -4.73 2.31 -2.65
CA ARG A 102 -4.39 3.72 -2.85
C ARG A 102 -2.91 3.94 -3.10
N LEU A 103 -1.99 3.35 -2.33
CA LEU A 103 -0.58 3.65 -2.56
C LEU A 103 -0.08 2.94 -3.82
N GLY A 104 -0.30 1.64 -3.95
CA GLY A 104 0.07 0.89 -5.16
C GLY A 104 -0.58 1.48 -6.42
N SER A 105 -1.87 1.82 -6.36
CA SER A 105 -2.55 2.46 -7.50
C SER A 105 -2.05 3.89 -7.78
N LEU A 106 -1.71 4.69 -6.77
CA LEU A 106 -1.11 6.01 -6.98
C LEU A 106 0.30 5.88 -7.57
N LEU A 107 1.11 4.94 -7.08
CA LEU A 107 2.43 4.65 -7.63
C LEU A 107 2.33 4.14 -9.07
N GLN A 108 1.32 3.32 -9.39
CA GLN A 108 1.03 2.84 -10.73
C GLN A 108 0.55 3.94 -11.66
N GLN A 109 -0.36 4.82 -11.18
CA GLN A 109 -0.84 5.98 -11.92
C GLN A 109 0.27 7.02 -12.17
N MET A 110 1.30 7.01 -11.33
CA MET A 110 2.53 7.76 -11.55
C MET A 110 3.56 6.96 -12.34
N GLU A 111 3.29 5.73 -12.75
CA GLU A 111 4.24 4.88 -13.50
C GLU A 111 5.58 4.64 -12.76
N VAL A 112 5.62 4.83 -11.43
CA VAL A 112 6.82 4.59 -10.61
C VAL A 112 6.78 3.26 -9.87
N LEU A 113 5.64 2.57 -9.84
CA LEU A 113 5.49 1.34 -9.06
C LEU A 113 6.48 0.25 -9.50
N GLN A 114 6.58 0.02 -10.81
CA GLN A 114 7.45 -1.01 -11.36
C GLN A 114 8.93 -0.71 -11.06
N GLU A 115 9.38 0.53 -11.26
CA GLU A 115 10.76 0.93 -10.97
C GLU A 115 11.09 0.77 -9.48
N ILE A 116 10.16 1.16 -8.59
CA ILE A 116 10.31 0.99 -7.14
C ILE A 116 10.39 -0.50 -6.78
N ALA A 117 9.48 -1.32 -7.33
CA ALA A 117 9.40 -2.75 -7.03
C ALA A 117 10.66 -3.49 -7.50
N CYS A 118 11.06 -3.32 -8.77
CA CYS A 118 12.25 -3.96 -9.32
C CYS A 118 13.52 -3.54 -8.56
N SER A 119 13.64 -2.25 -8.22
CA SER A 119 14.80 -1.75 -7.48
C SER A 119 14.85 -2.29 -6.04
N ALA A 120 13.68 -2.45 -5.40
CA ALA A 120 13.59 -3.03 -4.06
C ALA A 120 13.96 -4.51 -4.06
N ILE A 121 13.43 -5.29 -5.02
CA ILE A 121 13.72 -6.72 -5.18
C ILE A 121 15.22 -6.93 -5.48
N ALA A 122 15.81 -6.10 -6.34
CA ALA A 122 17.23 -6.15 -6.64
C ALA A 122 18.14 -5.64 -5.51
N GLY A 123 17.58 -5.19 -4.37
CA GLY A 123 18.34 -4.68 -3.23
C GLY A 123 19.08 -3.36 -3.48
N ASN A 124 18.73 -2.62 -4.54
CA ASN A 124 19.42 -1.38 -4.94
C ASN A 124 18.58 -0.10 -4.73
N LEU A 125 17.35 -0.23 -4.22
CA LEU A 125 16.49 0.92 -3.89
C LEU A 125 17.05 1.70 -2.69
N THR A 126 17.77 2.78 -2.97
CA THR A 126 18.23 3.70 -1.92
C THR A 126 17.10 4.63 -1.45
N PRO A 127 17.14 5.13 -0.20
CA PRO A 127 16.19 6.14 0.28
C PRO A 127 16.13 7.39 -0.62
N HIS A 128 17.28 7.82 -1.14
CA HIS A 128 17.36 8.94 -2.06
C HIS A 128 16.70 8.62 -3.41
N GLY A 129 16.94 7.42 -3.97
CA GLY A 129 16.31 6.96 -5.20
C GLY A 129 14.79 6.88 -5.07
N PHE A 130 14.32 6.29 -3.98
CA PHE A 130 12.89 6.23 -3.64
C PHE A 130 12.27 7.63 -3.53
N HIS A 131 12.92 8.56 -2.81
CA HIS A 131 12.43 9.94 -2.70
C HIS A 131 12.38 10.67 -4.04
N ARG A 132 13.36 10.43 -4.93
CA ARG A 132 13.37 11.00 -6.27
C ARG A 132 12.17 10.53 -7.08
N LEU A 133 11.88 9.23 -7.08
CA LEU A 133 10.72 8.65 -7.78
C LEU A 133 9.41 9.22 -7.25
N LEU A 134 9.29 9.32 -5.93
CA LEU A 134 8.10 9.89 -5.30
C LEU A 134 7.85 11.37 -5.62
N ARG A 135 8.82 12.14 -6.15
CA ARG A 135 8.57 13.54 -6.56
C ARG A 135 7.65 13.65 -7.76
N GLN A 136 7.47 12.57 -8.53
CA GLN A 136 6.49 12.57 -9.63
C GLN A 136 5.07 12.92 -9.17
N ARG A 137 4.73 12.67 -7.89
CA ARG A 137 3.44 13.09 -7.31
C ARG A 137 3.15 14.59 -7.43
N HIS A 138 4.17 15.43 -7.63
CA HIS A 138 3.99 16.89 -7.77
C HIS A 138 3.17 17.28 -9.01
N SER A 139 3.14 16.44 -10.05
CA SER A 139 2.25 16.64 -11.21
C SER A 139 0.84 16.08 -10.98
N PHE A 140 0.66 15.25 -9.94
CA PHE A 140 -0.58 14.51 -9.73
C PHE A 140 -1.70 15.42 -9.18
N PRO A 141 -2.87 15.53 -9.87
CA PRO A 141 -3.93 16.47 -9.49
C PRO A 141 -4.42 16.33 -8.05
N ARG A 142 -4.58 15.08 -7.59
CA ARG A 142 -5.02 14.81 -6.22
C ARG A 142 -4.02 15.31 -5.18
N PHE A 143 -2.74 15.02 -5.38
CA PHE A 143 -1.68 15.46 -4.47
C PHE A 143 -1.62 16.97 -4.39
N GLN A 144 -1.74 17.65 -5.52
CA GLN A 144 -1.78 19.11 -5.59
C GLN A 144 -2.96 19.71 -4.78
N ARG A 145 -4.15 19.10 -4.84
CA ARG A 145 -5.32 19.54 -4.07
C ARG A 145 -5.12 19.31 -2.59
N GLU A 146 -4.63 18.13 -2.22
CA GLU A 146 -4.30 17.79 -0.83
C GLU A 146 -3.23 18.74 -0.27
N LEU A 147 -2.20 19.10 -1.05
CA LEU A 147 -1.15 20.04 -0.65
C LEU A 147 -1.70 21.45 -0.39
N ALA A 148 -2.59 21.94 -1.27
CA ALA A 148 -3.20 23.25 -1.09
C ALA A 148 -4.13 23.30 0.13
N ASN A 149 -4.99 22.28 0.33
CA ASN A 149 -5.82 22.15 1.52
C ASN A 149 -4.98 22.06 2.80
N LEU A 150 -3.94 21.23 2.79
CA LEU A 150 -3.06 21.05 3.94
C LEU A 150 -2.35 22.34 4.34
N ALA A 151 -2.00 23.19 3.37
CA ALA A 151 -1.44 24.51 3.65
C ALA A 151 -2.47 25.40 4.36
N LEU A 152 -3.75 25.34 4.01
CA LEU A 152 -4.82 26.07 4.70
C LEU A 152 -5.08 25.53 6.10
N ASP A 153 -5.20 24.21 6.24
CA ASP A 153 -5.44 23.55 7.52
C ASP A 153 -4.33 23.84 8.54
N ARG A 154 -3.11 24.11 8.05
CA ARG A 154 -1.96 24.51 8.88
C ARG A 154 -1.79 26.02 9.06
N GLY A 155 -2.75 26.84 8.62
CA GLY A 155 -2.69 28.29 8.78
C GLY A 155 -1.66 28.98 7.88
N HIS A 156 -1.34 28.39 6.73
CA HIS A 156 -0.43 28.96 5.73
C HIS A 156 -1.16 29.37 4.44
N PRO A 157 -2.06 30.38 4.47
CA PRO A 157 -2.85 30.79 3.30
C PRO A 157 -2.00 31.33 2.15
N GLY A 158 -0.90 32.03 2.46
CA GLY A 158 0.04 32.50 1.44
C GLY A 158 0.70 31.35 0.66
N LEU A 159 0.95 30.21 1.32
CA LEU A 159 1.48 29.02 0.65
C LEU A 159 0.40 28.37 -0.23
N ALA A 160 -0.83 28.24 0.27
CA ALA A 160 -1.95 27.73 -0.53
C ALA A 160 -2.20 28.57 -1.78
N LYS A 161 -2.12 29.91 -1.67
CA LYS A 161 -2.24 30.84 -2.81
C LYS A 161 -1.14 30.65 -3.84
N ARG A 162 0.11 30.46 -3.39
CA ARG A 162 1.24 30.15 -4.30
C ARG A 162 1.05 28.81 -5.01
N VAL A 163 0.56 27.78 -4.31
CA VAL A 163 0.24 26.48 -4.91
C VAL A 163 -0.84 26.62 -5.98
N CYS A 164 -1.95 27.33 -5.68
CA CYS A 164 -3.01 27.59 -6.65
C CYS A 164 -2.48 28.31 -7.90
N ALA A 165 -1.72 29.40 -7.71
CA ALA A 165 -1.14 30.16 -8.81
C ALA A 165 -0.16 29.33 -9.66
N TYR A 166 0.67 28.49 -9.02
CA TYR A 166 1.60 27.61 -9.73
C TYR A 166 0.86 26.60 -10.63
N ILE A 167 -0.23 26.01 -10.14
CA ILE A 167 -1.00 25.01 -10.87
C ILE A 167 -1.81 25.67 -12.00
N LEU A 168 -2.44 26.81 -11.74
CA LEU A 168 -3.24 27.54 -12.73
C LEU A 168 -2.41 28.10 -13.89
N ARG A 169 -1.10 28.29 -13.70
CA ARG A 169 -0.16 28.59 -14.81
C ARG A 169 0.09 27.41 -15.74
N GLN A 170 -0.10 26.18 -15.28
CA GLN A 170 0.15 24.96 -16.05
C GLN A 170 -1.12 24.38 -16.66
N ARG A 171 -2.23 24.43 -15.92
CA ARG A 171 -3.53 23.95 -16.39
C ARG A 171 -4.67 24.74 -15.80
N ASP A 172 -5.75 24.88 -16.57
CA ASP A 172 -7.00 25.41 -16.04
C ASP A 172 -7.70 24.35 -15.18
N ASP A 173 -7.98 24.67 -13.92
CA ASP A 173 -8.63 23.75 -12.97
C ASP A 173 -9.58 24.55 -12.06
N ARG A 174 -10.88 24.23 -12.17
CA ARG A 174 -11.97 24.90 -11.45
C ARG A 174 -11.79 24.88 -9.94
N PHE A 175 -11.21 23.83 -9.38
CA PHE A 175 -10.99 23.72 -7.94
C PHE A 175 -10.02 24.82 -7.47
N PHE A 176 -8.90 24.99 -8.17
CA PHE A 176 -7.87 25.96 -7.79
C PHE A 176 -8.30 27.40 -8.06
N ARG A 177 -9.11 27.66 -9.10
CA ARG A 177 -9.74 28.98 -9.31
C ARG A 177 -10.61 29.39 -8.12
N ARG A 178 -11.55 28.53 -7.73
CA ARG A 178 -12.43 28.76 -6.58
C ARG A 178 -11.68 28.88 -5.26
N MET A 179 -10.63 28.09 -5.09
CA MET A 179 -9.79 28.19 -3.90
C MET A 179 -9.05 29.53 -3.87
N GLN A 180 -8.45 29.97 -4.99
CA GLN A 180 -7.74 31.23 -5.06
C GLN A 180 -8.64 32.45 -4.83
N GLU A 181 -9.89 32.41 -5.28
CA GLU A 181 -10.89 33.45 -5.02
C GLU A 181 -11.24 33.57 -3.52
N ARG A 182 -11.08 32.49 -2.75
CA ARG A 182 -11.38 32.42 -1.31
C ARG A 182 -10.19 32.80 -0.41
N LEU A 183 -8.99 33.02 -0.98
CA LEU A 183 -7.71 33.25 -0.29
C LEU A 183 -7.09 34.63 -0.54
#